data_AF-A0A3B8JTY5-F1
#
_entry.id   AF-A0A3B8JTY5-F1
#
_cell.length_a   1.000
_cell.length_b   1.000
_cell.length_c   1.000
_cell.angle_alpha   90.00
_cell.angle_beta   90.00
_cell.angle_gamma   90.00
#
_symmetry.space_group_name_H-M   'P 1'
#
loop_
_entity.id
_entity.type
_entity.pdbx_description
1 polymer ?
#
loop_
_entity_poly.entity_id
_entity_poly.type
_entity_poly.pdbx_seq_one_letter_code
_entity_poly.pdbx_strand_id
1 'polypeptide(L)' 'MAETYLLEKLQSVEQTFNELTRRLADPDIATDPNEMQRVAKARSSLEEVVNTYDTWKTTEQDLAGARQVLKEASGDP' A
#
# COMPACT_ATOMS: atom_id res chain seq x y z
N MET A 1 -9.70 18.46 -1.92
CA MET A 1 -8.79 18.91 -3.01
C MET A 1 -7.34 18.58 -2.69
N ALA A 2 -6.76 18.99 -1.55
CA ALA A 2 -5.39 18.58 -1.16
C ALA A 2 -5.29 17.09 -0.73
N GLU A 3 -6.34 16.59 -0.09
CA GLU A 3 -6.44 15.20 0.38
C GLU A 3 -6.46 14.19 -0.77
N THR A 4 -7.29 14.40 -1.79
CA THR A 4 -7.37 13.54 -2.99
C THR A 4 -6.01 13.41 -3.69
N TYR A 5 -5.32 14.53 -3.90
CA TYR A 5 -4.00 14.53 -4.51
C TYR A 5 -2.96 13.75 -3.69
N LEU A 6 -2.97 13.89 -2.36
CA LEU A 6 -2.07 13.13 -1.49
C LEU A 6 -2.34 11.63 -1.57
N LEU A 7 -3.62 11.21 -1.59
CA LEU A 7 -4.01 9.81 -1.73
C LEU A 7 -3.58 9.23 -3.08
N GLU A 8 -3.72 9.98 -4.18
CA GLU A 8 -3.21 9.56 -5.50
C GLU A 8 -1.68 9.39 -5.49
N LYS A 9 -0.95 10.24 -4.74
CA LYS A 9 0.51 10.09 -4.58
C LYS A 9 0.87 8.85 -3.78
N LEU A 10 0.17 8.57 -2.67
CA LEU A 10 0.39 7.35 -1.89
C LEU A 10 0.10 6.09 -2.71
N GLN A 11 -0.96 6.11 -3.52
CA GLN A 11 -1.27 5.03 -4.46
C GLN A 11 -0.16 4.82 -5.50
N SER A 12 0.41 5.91 -6.04
CA SER A 12 1.54 5.82 -6.98
C SER A 12 2.81 5.25 -6.32
N VAL A 13 3.06 5.58 -5.05
CA VAL A 13 4.15 4.99 -4.25
C VAL A 13 3.93 3.49 -4.05
N GLU A 14 2.73 3.08 -3.67
CA GLU A 14 2.34 1.66 -3.54
C GLU A 14 2.54 0.90 -4.87
N GLN A 15 2.10 1.46 -5.99
CA GLN A 15 2.30 0.85 -7.32
C GLN A 15 3.79 0.65 -7.63
N THR A 16 4.62 1.65 -7.33
CA THR A 16 6.07 1.59 -7.55
C THR A 16 6.71 0.52 -6.66
N PHE A 17 6.34 0.46 -5.39
CA PHE A 17 6.81 -0.57 -4.46
C PHE A 17 6.45 -1.99 -4.92
N ASN A 18 5.22 -2.19 -5.41
CA ASN A 18 4.77 -3.47 -5.94
C ASN A 18 5.53 -3.87 -7.21
N GLU A 19 5.84 -2.91 -8.08
CA GLU A 19 6.66 -3.16 -9.26
C GLU A 19 8.10 -3.54 -8.89
N LEU A 20 8.72 -2.83 -7.94
CA LEU A 20 10.06 -3.17 -7.45
C LEU A 20 10.08 -4.57 -6.81
N THR A 21 9.03 -4.92 -6.06
CA THR A 21 8.86 -6.26 -5.50
C THR A 21 8.76 -7.33 -6.59
N ARG A 22 8.01 -7.08 -7.67
CA ARG A 22 7.96 -7.99 -8.84
C ARG A 22 9.31 -8.13 -9.52
N ARG A 23 10.03 -7.02 -9.71
CA ARG A 23 11.37 -7.03 -10.31
C ARG A 23 12.39 -7.83 -9.49
N LEU A 24 12.27 -7.88 -8.16
CA LEU A 24 13.13 -8.74 -7.33
C LEU A 24 12.85 -10.23 -7.53
N ALA A 25 11.66 -10.60 -8.02
CA ALA A 25 11.32 -11.97 -8.37
C ALA A 25 11.69 -12.34 -9.82
N ASP A 26 12.17 -11.37 -10.62
CA ASP A 26 12.59 -11.58 -12.00
C ASP A 26 13.97 -12.28 -12.05
N PRO A 27 14.11 -13.44 -12.71
CA PRO A 27 15.39 -14.13 -12.88
C PRO A 27 16.50 -13.25 -13.51
N ASP A 28 16.14 -12.34 -14.41
CA ASP A 28 17.10 -11.46 -15.07
C ASP A 28 17.71 -10.46 -14.07
N ILE A 29 16.94 -10.03 -13.06
CA ILE A 29 17.44 -9.19 -11.96
C ILE A 29 18.16 -10.04 -10.91
N ALA A 30 17.65 -11.24 -10.61
CA ALA A 30 18.22 -12.13 -9.60
C ALA A 30 19.64 -12.63 -9.94
N THR A 31 19.98 -12.66 -11.23
CA THR A 31 21.31 -13.05 -11.72
C THR A 31 22.32 -11.90 -11.75
N ASP A 32 21.89 -10.65 -11.55
CA ASP A 32 22.77 -9.47 -11.42
C ASP A 32 22.74 -8.94 -9.97
N PRO A 33 23.78 -9.23 -9.15
CA PRO A 33 23.83 -8.78 -7.76
C PRO A 33 23.77 -7.26 -7.56
N ASN A 34 24.30 -6.48 -8.51
CA ASN A 34 24.31 -5.02 -8.41
C ASN A 34 22.90 -4.46 -8.65
N GLU A 35 22.23 -4.93 -9.70
CA GLU A 35 20.86 -4.56 -9.99
C GLU A 35 19.90 -5.04 -8.91
N MET A 36 20.06 -6.27 -8.41
CA MET A 36 19.28 -6.79 -7.29
C MET A 36 19.43 -5.90 -6.05
N GLN A 37 20.65 -5.49 -5.69
CA GLN A 37 20.89 -4.61 -4.55
C GLN A 37 20.25 -3.22 -4.76
N ARG A 38 20.32 -2.68 -5.98
CA ARG A 38 19.72 -1.38 -6.34
C ARG A 38 18.19 -1.42 -6.20
N VAL A 39 17.55 -2.44 -6.76
CA VAL A 39 16.10 -2.63 -6.68
C VAL A 39 15.65 -2.87 -5.24
N ALA A 40 16.39 -3.69 -4.48
CA ALA A 40 16.07 -3.97 -3.08
C ALA A 40 16.13 -2.72 -2.20
N LYS A 41 17.16 -1.89 -2.37
CA LYS A 41 17.28 -0.60 -1.66
C LYS A 41 16.13 0.34 -2.01
N ALA A 42 15.80 0.46 -3.29
CA ALA A 42 14.68 1.29 -3.73
C ALA A 42 13.35 0.79 -3.14
N ARG A 43 13.07 -0.52 -3.19
CA ARG A 43 11.87 -1.13 -2.59
C ARG A 43 11.80 -0.83 -1.08
N SER A 44 12.88 -1.12 -0.35
CA SER A 44 12.94 -0.92 1.09
C SER A 44 12.72 0.54 1.49
N SER A 45 13.19 1.51 0.70
CA SER A 45 12.97 2.93 0.97
C SER A 45 11.49 3.37 0.91
N LEU A 46 10.63 2.58 0.27
CA LEU A 46 9.19 2.86 0.16
C LEU A 46 8.35 2.06 1.17
N GLU A 47 8.94 1.08 1.86
CA GLU A 47 8.21 0.07 2.64
C GLU A 47 7.41 0.67 3.79
N GLU A 48 7.99 1.59 4.56
CA GLU A 48 7.29 2.24 5.68
C GLU A 48 6.07 3.04 5.21
N VAL A 49 6.20 3.75 4.09
CA VAL A 49 5.11 4.56 3.52
C VAL A 49 3.97 3.66 3.05
N VAL A 50 4.29 2.56 2.36
CA VAL A 50 3.28 1.60 1.88
C VAL A 50 2.59 0.90 3.04
N ASN A 51 3.33 0.42 4.04
CA ASN A 51 2.76 -0.23 5.22
C ASN A 51 1.80 0.70 5.98
N THR A 52 2.17 1.97 6.11
CA THR A 52 1.33 2.99 6.75
C THR A 52 0.07 3.24 5.93
N TYR A 53 0.19 3.34 4.60
CA TYR A 53 -0.94 3.53 3.71
C TYR A 53 -1.91 2.32 3.71
N ASP A 54 -1.40 1.10 3.75
CA ASP A 54 -2.20 -0.13 3.87
C ASP A 54 -2.95 -0.20 5.20
N THR A 55 -2.29 0.18 6.29
CA THR A 55 -2.92 0.28 7.62
C THR A 55 -4.05 1.29 7.61
N TRP A 56 -3.83 2.46 6.99
CA TRP A 56 -4.86 3.48 6.84
C TRP A 56 -6.06 2.97 6.03
N LYS A 57 -5.82 2.35 4.85
CA LYS A 57 -6.89 1.76 4.02
C LYS A 57 -7.73 0.75 4.79
N THR A 58 -7.07 -0.13 5.55
CA THR A 58 -7.74 -1.16 6.36
C THR A 58 -8.58 -0.51 7.47
N THR A 59 -8.02 0.48 8.17
CA THR A 59 -8.72 1.20 9.25
C THR A 59 -9.96 1.94 8.73
N GLU A 60 -9.89 2.53 7.54
CA GLU A 60 -11.05 3.17 6.89
C GLU A 60 -12.14 2.15 6.54
N GLN A 61 -11.77 0.97 6.05
CA GLN A 61 -12.71 -0.13 5.79
C GLN A 61 -13.37 -0.62 7.07
N ASP A 62 -12.59 -0.83 8.14
CA ASP A 62 -13.08 -1.26 9.45
C ASP A 62 -14.04 -0.22 10.04
N LEU A 63 -13.70 1.07 9.92
CA LEU A 63 -14.57 2.18 10.37
C LEU A 63 -15.89 2.18 9.60
N ALA A 64 -15.85 2.02 8.27
CA ALA A 64 -17.05 1.96 7.45
C ALA A 64 -17.92 0.75 7.83
N GLY A 65 -17.31 -0.41 8.04
CA GLY A 65 -18.00 -1.63 8.51
C GLY A 65 -18.64 -1.45 9.89
N ALA A 66 -17.91 -0.90 10.85
CA ALA A 66 -18.43 -0.64 12.19
C ALA A 66 -19.62 0.34 12.20
N ARG A 67 -19.58 1.37 11.35
CA ARG A 67 -20.70 2.31 11.16
C ARG A 67 -21.92 1.62 10.57
N GLN A 68 -21.73 0.69 9.64
CA GLN A 68 -22.82 -0.08 9.06
C GLN A 68 -23.46 -1.00 10.11
N VAL A 69 -22.67 -1.72 10.90
CA VAL A 69 -23.17 -2.54 12.01
C VAL A 69 -23.97 -1.71 13.01
N LEU A 70 -23.48 -0.52 13.39
CA LEU A 70 -24.20 0.38 14.29
C LEU A 70 -25.55 0.82 13.72
N LYS A 71 -25.60 1.11 12.41
CA LYS A 71 -26.82 1.51 11.72
C LYS A 71 -27.85 0.38 11.69
N GLU A 72 -27.41 -0.84 11.42
CA GLU A 72 -28.26 -2.04 11.44
C GLU A 72 -28.78 -2.33 12.84
N ALA A 73 -27.93 -2.27 13.87
CA ALA A 73 -28.32 -2.48 15.26
C ALA A 73 -29.29 -1.42 15.79
N SER A 74 -29.24 -0.20 15.27
CA SER A 74 -30.17 0.89 15.64
C SER A 74 -31.49 0.85 14.86
N GLY A 75 -31.60 -0.03 13.86
CA GLY A 75 -32.75 -0.16 12.97
C GLY A 75 -33.66 -1.35 13.27
N ASP A 76 -33.39 -2.11 14.32
CA ASP A 76 -34.27 -3.18 14.81
C ASP A 76 -35.41 -2.56 15.66
N PRO A 77 -36.70 -2.89 15.40
CA PRO A 77 -37.85 -2.41 16.18
C PRO A 77 -37.83 -2.78 17.67
#